data_AF-A0A2H0MH31-F1
#
_entry.id   AF-A0A2H0MH31-F1
#
_cell.length_a   1.000
_cell.length_b   1.000
_cell.length_c   1.000
_cell.angle_alpha   90.00
_cell.angle_beta   90.00
_cell.angle_gamma   90.00
#
_symmetry.space_group_name_H-M   'P 1'
#
loop_
_entity.id
_entity.type
_entity.pdbx_description
1 polymer ?
#
loop_
_entity_poly.entity_id
_entity_poly.type
_entity_poly.pdbx_seq_one_letter_code
_entity_poly.pdbx_strand_id
1 'polypeptide(L)'
;MSPTYGNNFFLAFDYELPPVPKKIKKILYIHTCPMVQGELALKRIAEVFPESELHLLKNENTDFGESLSKRWKIFNFPSGRLQPDFLQSAEGRKIATANIDLIFFGVNDDIRLNSPGAMKAVGIAQRYNNVLELIYRLGLYDWTCILDREFCIYYPHQIEFGRSKQEINLVSFPRATLKLPRTLLSDREREKLFELALDGPGEGHVVNIGNYLGGSSILLAKGSKISGREKIYSYDLEEYSESMDFYRENQVEDWIHFSKMDSIEGAAQ
;
A
#
# COMPACT_ATOMS: atom_id res chain seq x y z
N MET A 1 5.47 -25.99 -7.59
CA MET A 1 4.33 -25.35 -6.92
C MET A 1 4.57 -23.86 -6.99
N SER A 2 3.75 -23.12 -7.72
CA SER A 2 3.90 -21.66 -7.84
C SER A 2 3.40 -20.99 -6.57
N PRO A 3 4.11 -19.99 -6.01
CA PRO A 3 3.66 -19.31 -4.80
C PRO A 3 2.33 -18.61 -5.07
N THR A 4 1.30 -19.02 -4.33
CA THR A 4 -0.03 -18.43 -4.36
C THR A 4 0.00 -17.10 -3.62
N TYR A 5 0.26 -16.02 -4.37
CA TYR A 5 -0.03 -14.66 -3.92
C TYR A 5 -1.55 -14.48 -3.78
N GLY A 6 -2.01 -13.99 -2.62
CA GLY A 6 -3.39 -13.54 -2.43
C GLY A 6 -4.30 -14.42 -1.57
N ASN A 7 -3.81 -14.97 -0.45
CA ASN A 7 -4.73 -15.54 0.54
C ASN A 7 -5.37 -14.43 1.38
N ASN A 8 -6.60 -14.07 1.01
CA ASN A 8 -7.68 -13.56 1.87
C ASN A 8 -7.24 -12.83 3.14
N PHE A 9 -6.65 -11.65 2.98
CA PHE A 9 -6.20 -10.84 4.11
C PHE A 9 -7.34 -10.42 5.05
N PHE A 10 -8.59 -10.26 4.57
CA PHE A 10 -9.72 -9.98 5.48
C PHE A 10 -10.09 -11.14 6.42
N LEU A 11 -9.66 -12.37 6.12
CA LEU A 11 -9.90 -13.58 6.93
C LEU A 11 -8.65 -14.01 7.72
N ALA A 12 -7.49 -13.43 7.47
CA ALA A 12 -6.23 -13.80 8.09
C ALA A 12 -5.48 -12.55 8.58
N PHE A 13 -5.72 -12.14 9.83
CA PHE A 13 -4.85 -11.18 10.50
C PHE A 13 -4.66 -11.56 11.98
N ASP A 14 -3.51 -12.19 12.25
CA ASP A 14 -2.64 -11.95 13.42
C ASP A 14 -1.46 -11.03 13.04
N TYR A 15 -1.53 -10.36 11.88
CA TYR A 15 -0.51 -9.40 11.44
C TYR A 15 -0.96 -7.99 11.85
N GLU A 16 -0.20 -7.36 12.75
CA GLU A 16 -0.47 -5.99 13.19
C GLU A 16 -0.36 -5.07 11.96
N LEU A 17 -1.45 -4.38 11.63
CA LEU A 17 -1.40 -3.25 10.70
C LEU A 17 -0.27 -2.30 11.14
N PRO A 18 0.50 -1.68 10.21
CA PRO A 18 1.49 -0.68 10.57
C PRO A 18 0.83 0.33 11.52
N PRO A 19 1.54 0.81 12.57
CA PRO A 19 0.95 1.34 13.80
C PRO A 19 -0.17 2.30 13.46
N VAL A 20 -1.38 1.77 13.52
CA VAL A 20 -2.63 2.48 13.28
C VAL A 20 -2.57 3.73 14.15
N PRO A 21 -2.95 4.94 13.66
CA PRO A 21 -2.94 6.12 14.50
C PRO A 21 -3.68 5.74 15.79
N LYS A 22 -3.17 6.16 16.96
CA LYS A 22 -3.64 5.67 18.28
C LYS A 22 -5.17 5.66 18.46
N LYS A 23 -5.93 6.35 17.60
CA LYS A 23 -7.32 6.04 17.28
C LYS A 23 -7.66 6.43 15.83
N ILE A 24 -8.04 5.48 14.96
CA ILE A 24 -8.80 5.81 13.73
C ILE A 24 -10.15 6.34 14.19
N LYS A 25 -10.51 7.55 13.77
CA LYS A 25 -11.78 8.20 14.12
C LYS A 25 -12.74 8.22 12.96
N LYS A 26 -12.27 8.31 11.72
CA LYS A 26 -13.12 8.44 10.54
C LYS A 26 -12.61 7.63 9.37
N ILE A 27 -13.51 6.80 8.84
CA ILE A 27 -13.22 5.88 7.73
C ILE A 27 -14.12 6.25 6.54
N LEU A 28 -13.52 6.33 5.36
CA LEU A 28 -14.25 6.46 4.10
C LEU A 28 -14.13 5.16 3.30
N TYR A 29 -15.26 4.54 2.97
CA TYR A 29 -15.33 3.46 2.00
C TYR A 29 -15.83 4.00 0.66
N ILE A 30 -15.04 3.86 -0.39
CA ILE A 30 -15.41 4.20 -1.77
C ILE A 30 -15.79 2.90 -2.48
N HIS A 31 -17.05 2.77 -2.87
CA HIS A 31 -17.59 1.56 -3.47
C HIS A 31 -17.69 1.66 -4.99
N THR A 32 -16.97 0.78 -5.67
CA THR A 32 -17.17 0.50 -7.10
C THR A 32 -17.23 -1.00 -7.44
N CYS A 33 -17.16 -1.88 -6.44
CA CYS A 33 -17.16 -3.36 -6.58
C CYS A 33 -18.57 -3.96 -6.75
N PRO A 34 -18.73 -5.29 -6.93
CA PRO A 34 -20.06 -5.90 -6.88
C PRO A 34 -20.67 -5.85 -5.47
N MET A 35 -21.99 -5.86 -5.41
CA MET A 35 -22.79 -5.58 -4.20
C MET A 35 -22.49 -6.56 -3.04
N VAL A 36 -22.49 -7.87 -3.31
CA VAL A 36 -22.24 -8.91 -2.29
C VAL A 36 -20.88 -8.68 -1.61
N GLN A 37 -19.87 -8.34 -2.40
CA GLN A 37 -18.53 -8.10 -1.89
C GLN A 37 -18.47 -6.83 -1.05
N GLY A 38 -19.07 -5.76 -1.56
CA GLY A 38 -19.19 -4.49 -0.84
C GLY A 38 -19.87 -4.66 0.52
N GLU A 39 -20.96 -5.43 0.59
CA GLU A 39 -21.66 -5.69 1.84
C GLU A 39 -20.77 -6.35 2.91
N LEU A 40 -20.03 -7.38 2.51
CA LEU A 40 -19.16 -8.11 3.44
C LEU A 40 -18.01 -7.21 3.93
N ALA A 41 -17.39 -6.45 3.03
CA ALA A 41 -16.33 -5.49 3.40
C ALA A 41 -16.86 -4.45 4.38
N LEU A 42 -18.03 -3.85 4.11
CA LEU A 42 -18.66 -2.85 4.97
C LEU A 42 -19.01 -3.41 6.35
N LYS A 43 -19.57 -4.62 6.43
CA LYS A 43 -19.84 -5.31 7.71
C LYS A 43 -18.55 -5.50 8.49
N ARG A 44 -17.50 -6.00 7.83
CA ARG A 44 -16.23 -6.29 8.49
C ARG A 44 -15.51 -5.04 8.98
N ILE A 45 -15.48 -3.97 8.19
CA ILE A 45 -14.90 -2.68 8.61
C ILE A 45 -15.63 -2.14 9.85
N ALA A 46 -16.95 -2.24 9.87
CA ALA A 46 -17.75 -1.84 11.01
C ALA A 46 -17.45 -2.66 12.29
N GLU A 47 -17.18 -3.95 12.16
CA GLU A 47 -16.78 -4.81 13.28
C GLU A 47 -15.38 -4.47 13.81
N VAL A 48 -14.40 -4.28 12.91
CA VAL A 48 -13.00 -4.02 13.26
C VAL A 48 -12.82 -2.62 13.85
N PHE A 49 -13.62 -1.65 13.41
CA PHE A 49 -13.52 -0.26 13.85
C PHE A 49 -14.82 0.20 14.51
N PRO A 50 -15.15 -0.34 15.70
CA PRO A 50 -16.48 -0.14 16.24
C PRO A 50 -16.78 1.30 16.64
N GLU A 51 -15.74 2.05 17.02
CA GLU A 51 -15.81 3.42 17.52
C GLU A 51 -15.59 4.48 16.43
N SER A 52 -15.40 4.07 15.18
CA SER A 52 -15.12 4.99 14.07
C SER A 52 -16.40 5.54 13.45
N GLU A 53 -16.33 6.79 13.01
CA GLU A 53 -17.30 7.40 12.12
C GLU A 53 -17.15 6.82 10.71
N LEU A 54 -18.16 6.09 10.24
CA LEU A 54 -18.10 5.37 8.95
C LEU A 54 -18.85 6.14 7.86
N HIS A 55 -18.17 6.40 6.75
CA HIS A 55 -18.70 7.08 5.57
C HIS A 55 -18.65 6.14 4.37
N LEU A 56 -19.77 5.99 3.67
CA LEU A 56 -19.87 5.17 2.46
C LEU A 56 -20.15 6.08 1.28
N LEU A 57 -19.24 6.09 0.31
CA LEU A 57 -19.41 6.72 -0.98
C LEU A 57 -19.72 5.64 -2.02
N LYS A 58 -20.92 5.65 -2.59
CA LYS A 58 -21.38 4.63 -3.53
C LYS A 58 -22.10 5.24 -4.74
N ASN A 59 -22.26 4.44 -5.78
CA ASN A 59 -23.13 4.82 -6.90
C ASN A 59 -24.58 4.94 -6.40
N GLU A 60 -25.30 5.95 -6.89
CA GLU A 60 -26.71 6.18 -6.54
C GLU A 60 -27.60 4.95 -6.76
N ASN A 61 -27.29 4.13 -7.78
CA ASN A 61 -28.05 2.93 -8.14
C ASN A 61 -27.63 1.67 -7.36
N THR A 62 -26.61 1.73 -6.51
CA THR A 62 -26.24 0.60 -5.65
C THR A 62 -27.07 0.62 -4.39
N ASP A 63 -27.83 -0.44 -4.10
CA ASP A 63 -28.57 -0.59 -2.85
C ASP A 63 -27.86 -1.62 -1.94
N PHE A 64 -27.57 -1.24 -0.69
CA PHE A 64 -26.96 -2.11 0.33
C PHE A 64 -27.98 -2.59 1.37
N GLY A 65 -29.25 -2.25 1.19
CA GLY A 65 -30.32 -2.54 2.14
C GLY A 65 -30.24 -1.70 3.42
N GLU A 66 -31.38 -1.62 4.12
CA GLU A 66 -31.54 -0.78 5.31
C GLU A 66 -30.71 -1.21 6.53
N SER A 67 -30.24 -2.47 6.56
CA SER A 67 -29.47 -2.99 7.70
C SER A 67 -28.05 -2.40 7.76
N LEU A 68 -27.44 -2.14 6.60
CA LEU A 68 -26.11 -1.53 6.48
C LEU A 68 -26.16 0.00 6.66
N SER A 69 -27.27 0.65 6.30
CA SER A 69 -27.37 2.11 6.33
C SER A 69 -27.38 2.73 7.72
N LYS A 70 -27.66 1.96 8.78
CA LYS A 70 -27.76 2.50 10.15
C LYS A 70 -26.43 2.98 10.72
N ARG A 71 -25.32 2.36 10.33
CA ARG A 71 -23.98 2.70 10.83
C ARG A 71 -23.19 3.62 9.90
N TRP A 72 -23.56 3.62 8.62
CA TRP A 72 -22.81 4.29 7.57
C TRP A 72 -23.48 5.60 7.18
N LYS A 73 -22.73 6.70 7.20
CA LYS A 73 -23.15 7.95 6.56
C LYS A 73 -22.99 7.78 5.05
N ILE A 74 -24.11 7.66 4.34
CA ILE A 74 -24.12 7.36 2.91
C ILE A 74 -24.07 8.64 2.07
N PHE A 75 -23.18 8.64 1.09
CA PHE A 75 -23.04 9.65 0.05
C PHE A 75 -23.14 8.96 -1.30
N ASN A 76 -23.96 9.51 -2.19
CA ASN A 76 -24.15 8.98 -3.53
C ASN A 76 -23.38 9.82 -4.54
N PHE A 77 -22.68 9.17 -5.46
CA PHE A 77 -22.20 9.82 -6.68
C PHE A 77 -23.11 9.44 -7.87
N PRO A 78 -23.27 10.34 -8.85
CA PRO A 78 -24.11 10.10 -10.03
C PRO A 78 -23.70 8.85 -10.81
N SER A 79 -24.64 8.24 -11.51
CA SER A 79 -24.38 7.06 -12.35
C SER A 79 -23.21 7.27 -13.34
N GLY A 80 -22.33 6.26 -13.45
CA GLY A 80 -21.16 6.28 -14.34
C GLY A 80 -19.83 6.15 -13.61
N ARG A 81 -18.76 6.70 -14.21
CA ARG A 81 -17.42 6.76 -13.58
C ARG A 81 -17.42 7.81 -12.48
N LEU A 82 -16.58 7.60 -11.46
CA LEU A 82 -16.30 8.63 -10.45
C LEU A 82 -15.80 9.89 -11.17
N GLN A 83 -16.57 10.98 -11.07
CA GLN A 83 -16.21 12.27 -11.63
C GLN A 83 -15.08 12.91 -10.81
N PRO A 84 -14.37 13.94 -11.28
CA PRO A 84 -13.34 14.63 -10.49
C PRO A 84 -13.84 15.23 -9.16
N ASP A 85 -15.13 15.54 -9.07
CA ASP A 85 -15.82 16.15 -7.93
C ASP A 85 -16.72 15.17 -7.15
N PHE A 86 -16.50 13.86 -7.30
CA PHE A 86 -17.28 12.76 -6.71
C PHE A 86 -17.46 12.79 -5.17
N LEU A 87 -16.81 13.71 -4.47
CA LEU A 87 -17.02 14.00 -3.05
C LEU A 87 -18.23 14.90 -2.79
N GLN A 88 -18.88 15.41 -3.84
CA GLN A 88 -20.14 16.13 -3.77
C GLN A 88 -21.26 15.22 -4.24
N SER A 89 -22.29 15.04 -3.41
CA SER A 89 -23.48 14.28 -3.76
C SER A 89 -24.29 14.99 -4.85
N ALA A 90 -25.19 14.26 -5.50
CA ALA A 90 -26.13 14.83 -6.47
C ALA A 90 -26.97 15.98 -5.88
N GLU A 91 -27.23 15.95 -4.57
CA GLU A 91 -27.95 16.98 -3.82
C GLU A 91 -27.04 18.10 -3.27
N GLY A 92 -25.76 18.13 -3.67
CA GLY A 92 -24.79 19.15 -3.27
C GLY A 92 -24.15 18.96 -1.90
N ARG A 93 -24.41 17.82 -1.21
CA ARG A 93 -23.76 17.54 0.08
C ARG A 93 -22.31 17.11 -0.16
N LYS A 94 -21.37 17.79 0.47
CA LYS A 94 -19.95 17.41 0.38
C LYS A 94 -19.59 16.46 1.49
N ILE A 95 -18.86 15.39 1.16
CA ILE A 95 -18.10 14.63 2.14
C ILE A 95 -17.08 15.60 2.73
N ALA A 96 -17.19 15.87 4.03
CA ALA A 96 -16.16 16.60 4.74
C ALA A 96 -14.88 15.76 4.66
N THR A 97 -13.92 16.15 3.83
CA THR A 97 -12.63 15.45 3.69
C THR A 97 -11.68 15.72 4.85
N ALA A 98 -11.96 16.77 5.64
CA ALA A 98 -11.26 17.01 6.88
C ALA A 98 -11.37 15.80 7.81
N ASN A 99 -10.24 15.42 8.38
CA ASN A 99 -10.09 14.37 9.40
C ASN A 99 -10.50 12.96 8.93
N ILE A 100 -10.43 12.63 7.64
CA ILE A 100 -10.46 11.22 7.24
C ILE A 100 -9.12 10.60 7.64
N ASP A 101 -9.15 9.47 8.35
CA ASP A 101 -7.95 8.80 8.85
C ASP A 101 -7.58 7.56 8.02
N LEU A 102 -8.58 6.89 7.42
CA LEU A 102 -8.41 5.65 6.67
C LEU A 102 -9.40 5.58 5.51
N ILE A 103 -8.92 5.14 4.34
CA ILE A 103 -9.74 4.91 3.15
C ILE A 103 -9.74 3.43 2.80
N PHE A 104 -10.92 2.89 2.51
CA PHE A 104 -11.08 1.63 1.79
C PHE A 104 -11.64 1.94 0.41
N PHE A 105 -11.07 1.35 -0.63
CA PHE A 105 -11.52 1.55 -2.00
C PHE A 105 -11.79 0.20 -2.67
N GLY A 106 -13.06 -0.17 -2.77
CA GLY A 106 -13.49 -1.38 -3.47
C GLY A 106 -13.56 -1.17 -4.97
N VAL A 107 -12.85 -1.99 -5.75
CA VAL A 107 -12.84 -1.98 -7.23
C VAL A 107 -13.48 -3.24 -7.79
N ASN A 108 -14.27 -3.11 -8.86
CA ASN A 108 -14.86 -4.25 -9.58
C ASN A 108 -13.91 -4.83 -10.64
N ASP A 109 -12.63 -4.92 -10.32
CA ASP A 109 -11.60 -5.43 -11.22
C ASP A 109 -10.77 -6.47 -10.46
N ASP A 110 -10.25 -7.47 -11.17
CA ASP A 110 -9.22 -8.38 -10.63
C ASP A 110 -7.86 -7.73 -10.88
N ILE A 111 -7.09 -7.50 -9.82
CA ILE A 111 -5.78 -6.85 -9.89
C ILE A 111 -4.67 -7.87 -10.15
N ARG A 112 -4.93 -9.17 -9.93
CA ARG A 112 -3.91 -10.23 -10.02
C ARG A 112 -3.34 -10.30 -11.44
N LEU A 113 -2.05 -10.04 -11.56
CA LEU A 113 -1.36 -9.90 -12.85
C LEU A 113 -1.40 -11.14 -13.75
N ASN A 114 -1.80 -12.30 -13.21
CA ASN A 114 -1.74 -13.61 -13.89
C ASN A 114 -3.13 -14.25 -14.13
N SER A 115 -4.25 -13.57 -13.87
CA SER A 115 -5.59 -14.14 -14.08
C SER A 115 -6.20 -13.74 -15.43
N PRO A 116 -6.92 -14.64 -16.14
CA PRO A 116 -7.73 -14.28 -17.30
C PRO A 116 -8.79 -13.24 -16.92
N GLY A 117 -8.73 -12.06 -17.55
CA GLY A 117 -9.64 -10.94 -17.27
C GLY A 117 -9.16 -9.97 -16.20
N ALA A 118 -7.97 -10.16 -15.62
CA ALA A 118 -7.37 -9.18 -14.73
C ALA A 118 -6.92 -7.92 -15.49
N MET A 119 -7.15 -6.77 -14.86
CA MET A 119 -6.59 -5.52 -15.35
C MET A 119 -5.15 -5.40 -14.86
N LYS A 120 -4.22 -5.13 -15.77
CA LYS A 120 -2.85 -4.74 -15.39
C LYS A 120 -2.91 -3.52 -14.46
N ALA A 121 -2.03 -3.46 -13.48
CA ALA A 121 -1.91 -2.34 -12.53
C ALA A 121 -1.98 -0.95 -13.22
N VAL A 122 -1.33 -0.80 -14.39
CA VAL A 122 -1.40 0.40 -15.25
C VAL A 122 -2.84 0.81 -15.57
N GLY A 123 -3.66 -0.13 -16.02
CA GLY A 123 -5.02 0.14 -16.45
C GLY A 123 -5.92 0.51 -15.27
N ILE A 124 -5.70 -0.11 -14.10
CA ILE A 124 -6.41 0.23 -12.87
C ILE A 124 -6.04 1.64 -12.43
N ALA A 125 -4.74 1.96 -12.42
CA ALA A 125 -4.26 3.28 -12.07
C ALA A 125 -4.87 4.34 -13.00
N GLN A 126 -4.92 4.11 -14.31
CA GLN A 126 -5.53 5.03 -15.27
C GLN A 126 -7.04 5.18 -15.04
N ARG A 127 -7.75 4.08 -14.81
CA ARG A 127 -9.21 4.08 -14.62
C ARG A 127 -9.65 4.84 -13.38
N TYR A 128 -8.87 4.75 -12.30
CA TYR A 128 -9.18 5.33 -11.00
C TYR A 128 -8.24 6.48 -10.62
N ASN A 129 -7.65 7.16 -11.61
CA ASN A 129 -6.68 8.24 -11.39
C ASN A 129 -7.23 9.35 -10.47
N ASN A 130 -8.49 9.74 -10.64
CA ASN A 130 -9.13 10.75 -9.80
C ASN A 130 -9.25 10.34 -8.32
N VAL A 131 -9.42 9.03 -8.05
CA VAL A 131 -9.44 8.50 -6.68
C VAL A 131 -8.04 8.52 -6.08
N LEU A 132 -7.04 8.08 -6.87
CA LEU A 132 -5.63 8.09 -6.45
C LEU A 132 -5.13 9.52 -6.20
N GLU A 133 -5.47 10.48 -7.06
CA GLU A 133 -5.17 11.90 -6.87
C GLU A 133 -5.84 12.46 -5.60
N LEU A 134 -7.07 12.05 -5.30
CA LEU A 134 -7.72 12.42 -4.05
C LEU A 134 -6.94 11.88 -2.85
N ILE A 135 -6.65 10.58 -2.85
CA ILE A 135 -5.92 9.89 -1.78
C ILE A 135 -4.58 10.60 -1.51
N TYR A 136 -3.85 10.92 -2.59
CA TYR A 136 -2.58 11.64 -2.53
C TYR A 136 -2.76 13.05 -1.94
N ARG A 137 -3.73 13.83 -2.44
CA ARG A 137 -4.03 15.19 -1.93
C ARG A 137 -4.41 15.20 -0.45
N LEU A 138 -5.07 14.15 0.03
CA LEU A 138 -5.42 14.01 1.45
C LEU A 138 -4.24 13.55 2.32
N GLY A 139 -3.10 13.18 1.74
CA GLY A 139 -1.98 12.60 2.49
C GLY A 139 -2.31 11.22 3.09
N LEU A 140 -3.27 10.51 2.49
CA LEU A 140 -3.78 9.21 2.97
C LEU A 140 -3.29 8.04 2.13
N TYR A 141 -2.22 8.25 1.37
CA TYR A 141 -1.68 7.27 0.43
C TYR A 141 -1.29 5.96 1.13
N ASP A 142 -0.62 6.07 2.27
CA ASP A 142 -0.25 4.93 3.13
C ASP A 142 -1.41 4.46 4.03
N TRP A 143 -2.48 5.24 4.08
CA TRP A 143 -3.71 4.97 4.84
C TRP A 143 -4.87 4.63 3.92
N THR A 144 -4.57 3.96 2.81
CA THR A 144 -5.59 3.51 1.87
C THR A 144 -5.40 2.04 1.54
N CYS A 145 -6.46 1.27 1.70
CA CYS A 145 -6.54 -0.11 1.26
C CYS A 145 -7.44 -0.20 0.03
N ILE A 146 -6.95 -0.82 -1.04
CA ILE A 146 -7.70 -1.08 -2.27
C ILE A 146 -8.11 -2.55 -2.27
N LEU A 147 -9.41 -2.80 -2.41
CA LEU A 147 -10.01 -4.12 -2.35
C LEU A 147 -10.48 -4.50 -3.73
N ASP A 148 -9.96 -5.61 -4.25
CA ASP A 148 -10.39 -6.11 -5.55
C ASP A 148 -11.70 -6.93 -5.45
N ARG A 149 -12.20 -7.41 -6.60
CA ARG A 149 -13.45 -8.20 -6.64
C ARG A 149 -13.37 -9.55 -5.87
N GLU A 150 -12.17 -9.95 -5.48
CA GLU A 150 -11.82 -11.22 -4.83
C GLU A 150 -11.36 -10.99 -3.37
N PHE A 151 -11.55 -9.78 -2.83
CA PHE A 151 -11.11 -9.35 -1.49
C PHE A 151 -9.60 -9.38 -1.26
N CYS A 152 -8.80 -9.36 -2.32
CA CYS A 152 -7.38 -9.12 -2.20
C CYS A 152 -7.14 -7.63 -1.86
N ILE A 153 -6.23 -7.40 -0.92
CA ILE A 153 -5.86 -6.06 -0.46
C ILE A 153 -4.61 -5.62 -1.18
N TYR A 154 -4.66 -4.40 -1.71
CA TYR A 154 -3.56 -3.73 -2.37
C TYR A 154 -3.42 -2.32 -1.79
N TYR A 155 -2.24 -1.73 -1.98
CA TYR A 155 -1.97 -0.36 -1.63
C TYR A 155 -1.78 0.49 -2.88
N PRO A 156 -2.08 1.81 -2.84
CA PRO A 156 -1.92 2.69 -3.99
C PRO A 156 -0.56 2.57 -4.70
N HIS A 157 0.56 2.50 -3.97
CA HIS A 157 1.91 2.37 -4.57
C HIS A 157 2.08 1.09 -5.40
N GLN A 158 1.38 0.02 -5.04
CA GLN A 158 1.46 -1.27 -5.75
C GLN A 158 0.71 -1.22 -7.09
N ILE A 159 -0.31 -0.36 -7.19
CA ILE A 159 -1.09 -0.17 -8.42
C ILE A 159 -0.42 0.86 -9.33
N GLU A 160 0.09 1.95 -8.76
CA GLU A 160 0.82 2.97 -9.50
C GLU A 160 2.19 2.50 -10.00
N PHE A 161 2.69 1.39 -9.45
CA PHE A 161 3.75 0.56 -10.01
C PHE A 161 3.58 0.35 -11.54
N GLY A 162 2.38 0.44 -12.12
CA GLY A 162 2.26 0.40 -13.58
C GLY A 162 2.90 1.58 -14.35
N ARG A 163 2.97 2.79 -13.81
CA ARG A 163 2.94 4.03 -14.61
C ARG A 163 4.24 4.41 -15.34
N SER A 164 5.41 4.08 -14.81
CA SER A 164 6.67 4.20 -15.58
C SER A 164 7.77 3.31 -14.98
N LYS A 165 8.63 2.73 -15.83
CA LYS A 165 9.78 1.90 -15.40
C LYS A 165 11.00 2.72 -14.97
N GLN A 166 10.93 4.06 -15.05
CA GLN A 166 12.11 4.93 -15.03
C GLN A 166 12.08 6.03 -13.96
N GLU A 167 11.09 6.05 -13.07
CA GLU A 167 11.07 7.02 -11.98
C GLU A 167 12.13 6.66 -10.93
N ILE A 168 13.28 7.31 -11.07
CA ILE A 168 14.24 7.52 -10.00
C ILE A 168 13.54 8.33 -8.92
N ASN A 169 13.42 7.76 -7.73
CA ASN A 169 12.84 8.47 -6.59
C ASN A 169 13.95 9.03 -5.71
N LEU A 170 14.12 10.36 -5.74
CA LEU A 170 14.91 11.05 -4.73
C LEU A 170 14.10 11.12 -3.44
N VAL A 171 14.53 10.38 -2.42
CA VAL A 171 13.88 10.35 -1.10
C VAL A 171 14.82 11.01 -0.10
N SER A 172 14.33 12.02 0.61
CA SER A 172 15.11 12.76 1.59
C SER A 172 14.67 12.42 3.00
N PHE A 173 15.63 12.05 3.83
CA PHE A 173 15.56 11.86 5.27
C PHE A 173 16.38 12.96 5.95
N PRO A 174 16.20 13.22 7.26
CA PRO A 174 16.93 14.28 7.97
C PRO A 174 18.46 14.22 7.84
N ARG A 175 19.03 13.02 7.59
CA ARG A 175 20.47 12.78 7.51
C ARG A 175 20.96 12.25 6.16
N ALA A 176 20.08 12.08 5.17
CA ALA A 176 20.46 11.51 3.88
C ALA A 176 19.45 11.85 2.79
N THR A 177 19.94 12.11 1.58
CA THR A 177 19.12 12.02 0.36
C THR A 177 19.55 10.78 -0.39
N LEU A 178 18.59 9.92 -0.71
CA LEU A 178 18.82 8.66 -1.41
C LEU A 178 18.17 8.67 -2.77
N LYS A 179 18.88 8.10 -3.73
CA LYS A 179 18.38 7.84 -5.07
C LYS A 179 17.89 6.41 -5.11
N LEU A 180 16.60 6.20 -4.84
CA LEU A 180 16.08 4.84 -4.76
C LEU A 180 15.65 4.33 -6.13
N PRO A 181 15.91 3.05 -6.44
CA PRO A 181 15.17 2.35 -7.47
C PRO A 181 13.71 2.31 -7.07
N ARG A 182 12.88 1.95 -8.03
CA ARG A 182 11.46 1.73 -7.77
C ARG A 182 11.27 0.62 -6.71
N THR A 183 10.42 0.90 -5.73
CA THR A 183 10.12 -0.01 -4.61
C THR A 183 8.63 -0.32 -4.53
N LEU A 184 8.29 -1.42 -3.86
CA LEU A 184 6.93 -1.73 -3.43
C LEU A 184 6.63 -1.21 -2.02
N LEU A 185 7.44 -0.30 -1.51
CA LEU A 185 7.31 0.27 -0.17
C LEU A 185 6.62 1.63 -0.25
N SER A 186 5.68 1.87 0.66
CA SER A 186 5.14 3.19 0.97
C SER A 186 6.22 4.16 1.47
N ASP A 187 5.93 5.46 1.48
CA ASP A 187 6.88 6.46 1.99
C ASP A 187 7.17 6.23 3.49
N ARG A 188 6.14 5.88 4.28
CA ARG A 188 6.31 5.52 5.69
C ARG A 188 7.10 4.25 5.93
N GLU A 189 6.90 3.20 5.13
CA GLU A 189 7.71 1.99 5.25
C GLU A 189 9.18 2.28 4.94
N ARG A 190 9.44 3.16 3.95
CA ARG A 190 10.81 3.57 3.63
C ARG A 190 11.45 4.35 4.79
N GLU A 191 10.73 5.33 5.35
CA GLU A 191 11.16 6.07 6.53
C GLU A 191 11.40 5.14 7.72
N LYS A 192 10.46 4.22 7.99
CA LYS A 192 10.57 3.31 9.12
C LYS A 192 11.73 2.34 8.97
N LEU A 193 11.98 1.81 7.77
CA LEU A 193 13.13 0.95 7.50
C LEU A 193 14.44 1.72 7.66
N PHE A 194 14.51 2.96 7.16
CA PHE A 194 15.68 3.82 7.33
C PHE A 194 15.95 4.10 8.82
N GLU A 195 14.93 4.50 9.59
CA GLU A 195 15.02 4.71 11.04
C GLU A 195 15.40 3.43 11.80
N LEU A 196 14.81 2.29 11.45
CA LEU A 196 15.12 1.01 12.09
C LEU A 196 16.58 0.63 11.89
N ALA A 197 17.14 0.89 10.72
CA ALA A 197 18.56 0.66 10.47
C ALA A 197 19.46 1.71 11.11
N LEU A 198 18.97 2.93 11.30
CA LEU A 198 19.70 4.00 11.97
C LEU A 198 19.81 3.74 13.49
N ASP A 199 18.71 3.36 14.12
CA ASP A 199 18.51 3.34 15.57
C ASP A 199 18.08 1.96 16.13
N GLY A 200 18.29 0.89 15.36
CA GLY A 200 17.76 -0.46 15.59
C GLY A 200 17.89 -1.03 17.01
N PRO A 201 17.13 -2.08 17.34
CA PRO A 201 16.80 -2.48 18.72
C PRO A 201 17.97 -2.96 19.60
N GLY A 202 19.17 -3.11 19.05
CA GLY A 202 20.36 -3.60 19.75
C GLY A 202 21.40 -4.14 18.77
N GLU A 203 22.37 -4.92 19.25
CA GLU A 203 23.37 -5.60 18.40
C GLU A 203 22.73 -6.71 17.55
N GLY A 204 23.26 -6.93 16.33
CA GLY A 204 22.87 -8.07 15.48
C GLY A 204 22.85 -7.77 13.99
N HIS A 205 22.70 -8.81 13.17
CA HIS A 205 22.63 -8.65 11.71
C HIS A 205 21.25 -8.21 11.23
N VAL A 206 21.22 -7.35 10.22
CA VAL A 206 19.99 -6.98 9.52
C VAL A 206 19.84 -7.87 8.28
N VAL A 207 18.76 -8.63 8.24
CA VAL A 207 18.41 -9.52 7.14
C VAL A 207 17.21 -8.95 6.38
N ASN A 208 17.37 -8.74 5.08
CA ASN A 208 16.33 -8.32 4.15
C ASN A 208 15.93 -9.51 3.27
N ILE A 209 14.66 -9.91 3.33
CA ILE A 209 14.10 -10.98 2.51
C ILE A 209 13.20 -10.35 1.44
N GLY A 210 13.53 -10.57 0.17
CA GLY A 210 12.92 -9.87 -0.96
C GLY A 210 13.69 -8.59 -1.26
N ASN A 211 14.72 -8.70 -2.09
CA ASN A 211 15.53 -7.57 -2.53
C ASN A 211 14.82 -6.76 -3.62
N TYR A 212 14.12 -7.44 -4.53
CA TYR A 212 13.63 -6.86 -5.77
C TYR A 212 14.73 -6.00 -6.44
N LEU A 213 14.45 -4.77 -6.83
CA LEU A 213 15.42 -3.82 -7.40
C LEU A 213 16.39 -3.19 -6.38
N GLY A 214 16.37 -3.61 -5.11
CA GLY A 214 17.35 -3.24 -4.09
C GLY A 214 17.02 -2.01 -3.24
N GLY A 215 15.84 -1.42 -3.38
CA GLY A 215 15.50 -0.18 -2.67
C GLY A 215 15.41 -0.32 -1.14
N SER A 216 14.87 -1.43 -0.63
CA SER A 216 14.87 -1.74 0.81
C SER A 216 16.29 -1.92 1.33
N SER A 217 17.14 -2.64 0.60
CA SER A 217 18.55 -2.83 0.93
C SER A 217 19.32 -1.52 1.02
N ILE A 218 19.07 -0.57 0.09
CA ILE A 218 19.70 0.76 0.12
C ILE A 218 19.28 1.54 1.37
N LEU A 219 18.00 1.53 1.71
CA LEU A 219 17.47 2.22 2.89
C LEU A 219 18.13 1.69 4.17
N LEU A 220 18.13 0.36 4.33
CA LEU A 220 18.72 -0.31 5.47
C LEU A 220 20.25 -0.07 5.55
N ALA A 221 20.94 -0.19 4.41
CA ALA A 221 22.39 -0.04 4.37
C ALA A 221 22.81 1.40 4.65
N LYS A 222 22.05 2.39 4.15
CA LYS A 222 22.35 3.79 4.43
C LYS A 222 22.15 4.15 5.90
N GLY A 223 21.03 3.74 6.49
CA GLY A 223 20.77 3.95 7.91
C GLY A 223 21.89 3.34 8.76
N SER A 224 22.23 2.08 8.48
CA SER A 224 23.30 1.37 9.21
C SER A 224 24.67 2.03 9.03
N LYS A 225 25.01 2.44 7.80
CA LYS A 225 26.28 3.13 7.48
C LYS A 225 26.44 4.44 8.24
N ILE A 226 25.36 5.22 8.35
CA ILE A 226 25.39 6.52 9.05
C ILE A 226 25.58 6.34 10.56
N SER A 227 25.03 5.28 11.15
CA SER A 227 25.15 4.99 12.57
C SER A 227 26.32 4.06 12.93
N GLY A 228 27.11 3.61 11.94
CA GLY A 228 28.24 2.71 12.18
C GLY A 228 27.83 1.31 12.65
N ARG A 229 26.69 0.83 12.16
CA ARG A 229 26.08 -0.46 12.55
C ARG A 229 26.50 -1.60 11.61
N GLU A 230 25.81 -2.72 11.71
CA GLU A 230 26.06 -3.93 10.95
C GLU A 230 25.74 -3.78 9.45
N LYS A 231 26.37 -4.60 8.62
CA LYS A 231 26.07 -4.69 7.19
C LYS A 231 24.74 -5.42 6.97
N ILE A 232 24.15 -5.17 5.80
CA ILE A 232 22.87 -5.74 5.41
C ILE A 232 23.08 -7.01 4.60
N TYR A 233 22.36 -8.06 4.98
CA TYR A 233 22.31 -9.30 4.22
C TYR A 233 20.96 -9.34 3.49
N SER A 234 21.00 -9.35 2.16
CA SER A 234 19.80 -9.28 1.32
C SER A 234 19.67 -10.51 0.45
N TYR A 235 18.48 -11.10 0.45
CA TYR A 235 18.19 -12.36 -0.23
C TYR A 235 17.01 -12.22 -1.17
N ASP A 236 17.14 -12.75 -2.38
CA ASP A 236 16.05 -12.82 -3.36
C ASP A 236 16.28 -14.00 -4.31
N LEU A 237 15.19 -14.49 -4.90
CA LEU A 237 15.24 -15.52 -5.92
C LEU A 237 15.77 -14.96 -7.25
N GLU A 238 15.70 -13.65 -7.45
CA GLU A 238 16.17 -12.98 -8.65
C GLU A 238 17.24 -11.93 -8.37
N GLU A 239 18.22 -11.85 -9.26
CA GLU A 239 19.23 -10.80 -9.25
C GLU A 239 18.92 -9.81 -10.36
N TYR A 240 18.76 -8.54 -10.00
CA TYR A 240 18.49 -7.47 -10.95
C TYR A 240 19.74 -6.62 -11.12
N SER A 241 20.32 -6.66 -12.33
CA SER A 241 21.57 -5.95 -12.65
C SER A 241 21.50 -4.45 -12.36
N GLU A 242 20.32 -3.83 -12.49
CA GLU A 242 20.11 -2.41 -12.21
C GLU A 242 20.34 -2.05 -10.73
N SER A 243 20.23 -3.00 -9.80
CA SER A 243 20.38 -2.74 -8.36
C SER A 243 21.78 -2.23 -8.02
N MET A 244 22.82 -2.75 -8.69
CA MET A 244 24.21 -2.40 -8.41
C MET A 244 24.50 -0.93 -8.70
N ASP A 245 23.94 -0.36 -9.76
CA ASP A 245 24.14 1.05 -10.09
C ASP A 245 23.55 1.95 -9.00
N PHE A 246 22.35 1.62 -8.51
CA PHE A 246 21.77 2.33 -7.37
C PHE A 246 22.59 2.14 -6.08
N TYR A 247 23.18 0.98 -5.84
CA TYR A 247 24.07 0.78 -4.67
C TYR A 247 25.29 1.70 -4.72
N ARG A 248 25.89 1.84 -5.91
CA ARG A 248 27.05 2.75 -6.12
C ARG A 248 26.66 4.20 -5.92
N GLU A 249 25.55 4.62 -6.54
CA GLU A 249 25.05 6.00 -6.47
C GLU A 249 24.71 6.42 -5.04
N ASN A 250 24.22 5.50 -4.21
CA ASN A 250 23.94 5.76 -2.79
C ASN A 250 25.15 5.55 -1.88
N GLN A 251 26.27 5.06 -2.43
CA GLN A 251 27.52 4.74 -1.73
C GLN A 251 27.31 3.69 -0.61
N VAL A 252 26.60 2.61 -0.92
CA VAL A 252 26.27 1.52 0.03
C VAL A 252 26.61 0.12 -0.50
N GLU A 253 27.25 0.03 -1.66
CA GLU A 253 27.67 -1.24 -2.27
C GLU A 253 28.51 -2.12 -1.33
N ASP A 254 29.39 -1.51 -0.53
CA ASP A 254 30.26 -2.19 0.43
C ASP A 254 29.54 -2.60 1.72
N TRP A 255 28.28 -2.19 1.88
CA TRP A 255 27.41 -2.42 3.04
C TRP A 255 26.30 -3.43 2.77
N ILE A 256 26.16 -3.91 1.53
CA ILE A 256 25.11 -4.86 1.14
C ILE A 256 25.76 -6.16 0.68
N HIS A 257 25.47 -7.24 1.40
CA HIS A 257 25.76 -8.60 0.99
C HIS A 257 24.51 -9.18 0.33
N PHE A 258 24.46 -9.17 -1.00
CA PHE A 258 23.37 -9.79 -1.74
C PHE A 258 23.66 -11.27 -2.02
N SER A 259 22.65 -12.13 -1.92
CA SER A 259 22.74 -13.54 -2.27
C SER A 259 21.47 -13.99 -2.98
N LYS A 260 21.64 -14.59 -4.16
CA LYS A 260 20.54 -15.17 -4.95
C LYS A 260 20.17 -16.55 -4.40
N MET A 261 19.20 -16.59 -3.49
CA MET A 261 18.71 -17.82 -2.86
C MET A 261 17.32 -17.63 -2.26
N ASP A 262 16.67 -18.73 -1.91
CA ASP A 262 15.39 -18.65 -1.20
C ASP A 262 15.57 -18.19 0.26
N SER A 263 14.49 -17.70 0.85
CA SER A 263 14.49 -17.12 2.19
C SER A 263 14.68 -18.15 3.31
N ILE A 264 14.36 -19.43 3.06
CA ILE A 264 14.54 -20.53 4.02
C ILE A 264 16.02 -20.90 4.08
N GLU A 265 16.69 -21.00 2.94
CA GLU A 265 18.12 -21.23 2.84
C GLU A 265 18.93 -20.06 3.39
N GLY A 266 18.52 -18.82 3.10
CA GLY A 266 19.18 -17.62 3.62
C GLY A 266 19.09 -17.48 5.15
N ALA A 267 17.97 -17.89 5.76
CA ALA A 267 17.79 -17.85 7.21
C ALA A 267 18.59 -18.92 7.98
N ALA A 268 19.15 -19.91 7.29
CA ALA A 268 19.92 -21.01 7.88
C ALA A 268 21.44 -20.72 7.95
N GLN A 269 21.89 -19.55 7.47
CA GLN A 269 23.28 -19.09 7.48
C GLN A 269 23.55 -18.12 8.64
#